data_AF-A0A7G2MG98-F1
#
_entry.id   AF-A0A7G2MG98-F1
#
_cell.length_a   1.000
_cell.length_b   1.000
_cell.length_c   1.000
_cell.angle_alpha   90.00
_cell.angle_beta   90.00
_cell.angle_gamma   90.00
#
_symmetry.space_group_name_H-M   'P 1'
#
loop_
_entity.id
_entity.type
_entity.pdbx_description
1 polymer ?
#
loop_
_entity_poly.entity_id
_entity_poly.type
_entity_poly.pdbx_seq_one_letter_code
_entity_poly.pdbx_strand_id
1 'polypeptide(L)' 'VDKAVEFKLGARGLRSICEAIMTDLMFEIPSQNCESITITKEYAETKMDRLTAQKLRA' A
#
# COMPACT_ATOMS: atom_id res chain seq x y z
N VAL A 1 6.16 -9.19 -3.33
CA VAL A 1 5.46 -10.34 -3.96
C VAL A 1 4.92 -11.27 -2.89
N ASP A 2 5.70 -11.55 -1.85
CA ASP A 2 5.34 -12.42 -0.72
C ASP A 2 3.97 -12.11 -0.10
N LYS A 3 3.65 -10.83 0.12
CA LYS A 3 2.32 -10.43 0.62
C LYS A 3 1.16 -10.81 -0.31
N ALA A 4 1.33 -10.78 -1.63
CA ALA A 4 0.27 -11.22 -2.56
C ALA A 4 0.03 -12.74 -2.48
N VAL A 5 1.10 -13.50 -2.20
CA VAL A 5 1.04 -14.95 -1.97
C VAL A 5 0.39 -15.25 -0.62
N GLU A 6 0.79 -14.55 0.44
CA GLU A 6 0.23 -14.65 1.80
C GLU A 6 -1.29 -14.40 1.79
N PHE A 7 -1.75 -13.36 1.10
CA PHE A 7 -3.17 -13.03 0.98
C PHE A 7 -3.91 -13.84 -0.09
N LYS A 8 -3.26 -14.80 -0.76
CA LYS A 8 -3.84 -15.64 -1.83
C LYS A 8 -4.50 -14.84 -2.97
N LEU A 9 -3.97 -13.65 -3.28
CA LEU A 9 -4.57 -12.74 -4.26
C LEU A 9 -4.12 -13.02 -5.71
N GLY A 10 -3.06 -13.81 -5.89
CA GLY A 10 -2.44 -14.05 -7.19
C GLY A 10 -1.81 -12.80 -7.81
N ALA A 11 -1.38 -12.87 -9.07
CA ALA A 11 -0.71 -11.76 -9.76
C ALA A 11 -1.61 -10.51 -9.90
N ARG A 12 -2.93 -10.71 -10.01
CA ARG A 12 -3.92 -9.61 -10.08
C ARG A 12 -3.97 -8.80 -8.79
N GLY A 13 -3.72 -9.44 -7.65
CA GLY A 13 -3.69 -8.81 -6.34
C GLY A 13 -2.57 -7.80 -6.11
N LEU A 14 -1.53 -7.81 -6.94
CA LEU A 14 -0.40 -6.89 -6.81
C LEU A 14 -0.85 -5.43 -6.98
N ARG A 15 -1.77 -5.17 -7.93
CA ARG A 15 -2.30 -3.82 -8.14
C ARG A 15 -3.04 -3.32 -6.90
N SER A 16 -3.89 -4.16 -6.30
CA SER A 16 -4.65 -3.81 -5.10
C SER A 16 -3.73 -3.53 -3.90
N ILE A 17 -2.62 -4.27 -3.75
CA ILE A 17 -1.60 -4.01 -2.73
C ILE A 17 -0.95 -2.65 -2.95
N CYS A 18 -0.55 -2.35 -4.19
CA CYS A 18 0.04 -1.06 -4.54
C CYS A 18 -0.94 0.09 -4.30
N GLU A 19 -2.20 -0.03 -4.71
CA GLU A 19 -3.24 0.97 -4.47
C GLU A 19 -3.41 1.23 -2.98
N ALA A 20 -3.46 0.18 -2.16
CA ALA A 20 -3.66 0.32 -0.72
C ALA A 20 -2.46 1.00 -0.01
N ILE A 21 -1.24 0.86 -0.53
CA ILE A 21 -0.06 1.59 -0.04
C ILE A 21 -0.06 3.05 -0.49
N MET A 22 -0.47 3.31 -1.73
CA MET A 22 -0.29 4.62 -2.38
C MET A 22 -1.51 5.54 -2.27
N THR A 23 -2.68 5.07 -1.87
CA THR A 23 -3.93 5.87 -1.91
C THR A 23 -3.80 7.20 -1.17
N ASP A 24 -3.36 7.17 0.08
CA ASP A 24 -3.16 8.40 0.88
C ASP A 24 -2.10 9.30 0.24
N LEU A 25 -1.00 8.70 -0.20
CA LEU A 25 0.12 9.41 -0.82
C LEU A 25 -0.34 10.13 -2.10
N MET A 26 -1.11 9.47 -2.97
CA MET A 26 -1.63 10.07 -4.20
C MET A 26 -2.57 11.26 -3.92
N PHE A 27 -3.22 11.30 -2.76
CA PHE A 27 -4.07 12.42 -2.35
C PHE A 27 -3.25 13.60 -1.80
N GLU A 28 -2.24 13.34 -0.97
CA GLU A 28 -1.46 14.38 -0.29
C GLU A 28 -0.46 15.08 -1.23
N ILE A 29 0.13 14.33 -2.15
CA ILE A 29 1.26 14.77 -2.97
C ILE A 29 0.97 15.89 -3.96
N PRO A 30 -0.20 15.94 -4.63
CA PRO A 30 -0.54 17.06 -5.50
C PRO A 30 -0.44 18.43 -4.80
N SER A 31 -0.59 18.48 -3.47
CA SER A 31 -0.46 19.70 -2.68
C SER A 31 0.98 20.02 -2.21
N GLN A 32 1.93 19.08 -2.34
CA GLN A 32 3.28 19.21 -1.79
C GLN A 32 4.33 19.71 -2.80
N ASN A 33 3.92 20.05 -4.02
CA ASN A 33 4.79 20.60 -5.08
C ASN A 33 6.11 19.81 -5.27
N CYS A 34 6.02 18.48 -5.18
CA CYS A 34 7.17 17.59 -5.34
C CYS A 34 7.14 16.92 -6.72
N GLU A 35 8.30 16.82 -7.35
CA GLU A 35 8.44 16.22 -8.69
C GLU A 35 8.58 14.69 -8.65
N SER A 36 9.12 14.14 -7.56
CA SER A 36 9.33 12.70 -7.42
C SER A 36 9.28 12.25 -5.97
N ILE A 37 8.88 10.98 -5.77
CA ILE A 37 8.78 10.36 -4.46
C ILE A 37 9.33 8.95 -4.53
N THR A 38 10.05 8.58 -3.49
CA THR A 38 10.53 7.22 -3.29
C THR A 38 9.76 6.59 -2.13
N ILE A 39 9.03 5.50 -2.42
CA ILE A 39 8.37 4.71 -1.38
C ILE A 39 9.37 3.71 -0.82
N THR A 40 9.65 3.80 0.48
CA THR A 40 10.53 2.86 1.18
C THR A 40 9.77 1.60 1.59
N LYS A 41 10.51 0.51 1.83
CA LYS A 41 9.94 -0.75 2.34
C LYS A 41 9.22 -0.53 3.68
N GLU A 42 9.82 0.22 4.59
CA GLU A 42 9.26 0.52 5.92
C GLU A 42 7.92 1.27 5.84
N TYR A 43 7.82 2.24 4.92
CA TYR A 43 6.56 2.93 4.65
C TYR A 43 5.49 1.96 4.15
N ALA A 44 5.84 1.11 3.19
CA ALA A 44 4.91 0.12 2.64
C ALA A 44 4.44 -0.88 3.71
N GLU A 45 5.33 -1.37 4.57
CA GLU A 45 5.00 -2.29 5.67
C GLU A 45 4.03 -1.64 6.65
N THR A 46 4.28 -0.39 7.05
CA THR A 46 3.39 0.37 7.96
C THR A 46 1.98 0.52 7.40
N LYS A 47 1.84 0.78 6.09
CA LYS A 47 0.53 0.87 5.43
C LYS A 47 -0.16 -0.50 5.36
N MET A 48 0.59 -1.57 5.12
CA MET A 48 0.07 -2.94 5.03
C MET A 48 -0.39 -3.50 6.38
N ASP A 49 0.29 -3.16 7.47
CA ASP A 49 -0.12 -3.58 8.82
C ASP A 49 -1.46 -2.96 9.21
N ARG A 50 -1.68 -1.69 8.86
CA ARG A 50 -2.96 -1.00 9.07
C ARG A 50 -4.12 -1.69 8.35
N LEU A 51 -3.90 -2.16 7.11
CA LEU A 51 -4.92 -2.87 6.32
C LEU A 51 -5.25 -4.24 6.93
N THR A 52 -4.23 -4.94 7.43
CA THR A 52 -4.40 -6.23 8.11
C THR A 52 -5.19 -6.08 9.41
N ALA A 53 -4.89 -5.04 10.19
CA ALA A 53 -5.62 -4.71 11.42
C ALA A 53 -7.09 -4.33 11.17
N GLN A 54 -7.41 -3.69 10.04
CA GLN A 54 -8.79 -3.38 9.66
C GLN A 54 -9.59 -4.62 9.26
N LYS A 55 -8.96 -5.60 8.59
CA LYS A 55 -9.60 -6.89 8.25
C LYS A 55 -9.94 -7.75 9.47
N LEU A 56 -9.20 -7.61 10.57
CA LEU A 56 -9.44 -8.35 11.83
C LEU A 56 -10.63 -7.82 12.64
N ARG A 57 -11.24 -6.70 12.23
CA ARG A 57 -12.41 -6.09 12.89
C ARG A 57 -13.74 -6.37 12.17
N ALA A 58 -13.73 -7.17 11.11
CA ALA A 58 -14.91 -7.53 10.32
C ALA A 58 -15.35 -8.98 10.60
#